data_AF-A0A7S3Q1X0-F1
#
_entry.id   AF-A0A7S3Q1X0-F1
#
_cell.length_a   1.000
_cell.length_b   1.000
_cell.length_c   1.000
_cell.angle_alpha   90.00
_cell.angle_beta   90.00
_cell.angle_gamma   90.00
#
_symmetry.space_group_name_H-M   'P 1'
#
loop_
_entity.id
_entity.type
_entity.pdbx_description
1 polymer ?
#
loop_
_entity_poly.entity_id
_entity_poly.type
_entity_poly.pdbx_seq_one_letter_code
_entity_poly.pdbx_strand_id
1 'polypeptide(L)'
;MASELRRLIDTANAPIFGIDINGCVNEWNQKTAEITGYLQEEALGKHLVSEFIVPELRESVREVMTNALKGDEKSNYELEFKTKTNEVRYLLVNATTRKDAKNNIIGVVGVAQDVTESTKNGSIRFVDELA
;
A
#
# COMPACT_ATOMS: atom_id res chain seq x y z
N MET A 1 23.47 -8.46 -4.68
CA MET A 1 22.71 -8.25 -3.44
C MET A 1 21.50 -7.34 -3.68
N ALA A 2 21.67 -6.09 -4.12
CA ALA A 2 20.52 -5.22 -4.41
C ALA A 2 19.60 -5.75 -5.53
N SER A 3 20.16 -6.36 -6.58
CA SER A 3 19.41 -6.96 -7.70
C SER A 3 18.57 -8.17 -7.30
N GLU A 4 19.06 -9.00 -6.38
CA GLU A 4 18.38 -10.21 -5.90
C GLU A 4 17.14 -9.83 -5.08
N LEU A 5 17.30 -8.89 -4.14
CA LEU A 5 16.21 -8.36 -3.32
C LEU A 5 15.14 -7.67 -4.17
N ARG A 6 15.56 -6.90 -5.17
CA ARG A 6 14.62 -6.28 -6.11
C ARG A 6 13.81 -7.32 -6.86
N ARG A 7 14.45 -8.38 -7.37
CA ARG A 7 13.75 -9.48 -8.04
C ARG A 7 12.74 -10.15 -7.11
N LEU A 8 13.11 -10.41 -5.85
CA LEU A 8 12.20 -11.01 -4.86
C LEU A 8 10.96 -10.14 -4.60
N ILE A 9 11.13 -8.83 -4.50
CA ILE A 9 10.01 -7.88 -4.34
C ILE A 9 9.13 -7.88 -5.59
N ASP A 10 9.75 -7.78 -6.77
CA ASP A 10 9.06 -7.68 -8.05
C ASP A 10 8.25 -8.95 -8.35
N THR A 11 8.77 -10.13 -8.02
CA THR A 11 8.10 -11.43 -8.25
C THR A 11 7.26 -11.91 -7.07
N ALA A 12 7.11 -11.12 -6.00
CA ALA A 12 6.32 -11.51 -4.85
C ALA A 12 4.83 -11.63 -5.22
N ASN A 13 4.17 -12.70 -4.75
CA ASN A 13 2.72 -12.88 -4.93
C ASN A 13 1.86 -11.96 -4.06
N ALA A 14 2.49 -11.17 -3.19
CA ALA A 14 1.84 -10.14 -2.39
C ALA A 14 2.05 -8.76 -3.05
N PRO A 15 1.02 -7.89 -3.09
CA PRO A 15 1.22 -6.49 -3.43
C PRO A 15 2.18 -5.84 -2.45
N ILE A 16 3.23 -5.23 -3.00
CA ILE A 16 4.22 -4.45 -2.26
C ILE A 16 4.27 -3.07 -2.92
N PHE A 17 4.12 -2.04 -2.10
CA PHE A 17 4.25 -0.65 -2.51
C PHE A 17 4.93 0.15 -1.39
N GLY A 18 5.44 1.33 -1.72
CA GLY A 18 6.10 2.16 -0.72
C GLY A 18 6.17 3.61 -1.12
N ILE A 19 6.26 4.46 -0.10
CA ILE A 19 6.41 5.91 -0.25
C ILE A 19 7.72 6.38 0.36
N ASP A 20 8.22 7.53 -0.07
CA ASP A 20 9.25 8.28 0.64
C ASP A 20 8.66 9.12 1.78
N ILE A 21 9.51 9.90 2.44
CA ILE A 21 9.10 10.82 3.52
C ILE A 21 8.16 11.95 3.06
N ASN A 22 8.06 12.19 1.75
CA ASN A 22 7.19 13.20 1.15
C ASN A 22 5.84 12.61 0.70
N GLY A 23 5.60 11.31 0.90
CA GLY A 23 4.39 10.64 0.43
C GLY A 23 4.44 10.20 -1.04
N CYS A 24 5.58 10.36 -1.71
CA CYS A 24 5.73 9.99 -3.11
C CYS A 24 6.10 8.51 -3.25
N VAL A 25 5.40 7.81 -4.15
CA VAL A 25 5.62 6.38 -4.40
C VAL A 25 7.04 6.16 -4.92
N ASN A 26 7.76 5.23 -4.29
CA ASN A 26 9.10 4.81 -4.70
C ASN A 26 9.25 3.28 -4.84
N GLU A 27 8.23 2.52 -4.43
CA GLU A 27 8.15 1.08 -4.65
C GLU A 27 6.75 0.74 -5.14
N TRP A 28 6.69 -0.13 -6.15
CA TRP A 28 5.45 -0.59 -6.77
C TRP A 28 5.71 -1.90 -7.52
N ASN A 29 5.52 -3.04 -6.88
CA ASN A 29 5.87 -4.32 -7.49
C ASN A 29 4.86 -4.77 -8.56
N GLN A 30 5.19 -5.85 -9.27
CA GLN A 30 4.34 -6.40 -10.33
C GLN A 30 2.93 -6.72 -9.80
N LYS A 31 2.84 -7.31 -8.61
CA LYS A 31 1.55 -7.70 -8.04
C LYS A 31 0.66 -6.51 -7.71
N THR A 32 1.23 -5.41 -7.20
CA THR A 32 0.49 -4.16 -6.99
C THR A 32 -0.03 -3.62 -8.32
N ALA A 33 0.79 -3.62 -9.38
CA ALA A 33 0.34 -3.18 -10.69
C ALA A 33 -0.81 -4.04 -11.25
N GLU A 34 -0.72 -5.37 -11.11
CA GLU A 34 -1.77 -6.31 -11.52
C GLU A 34 -3.11 -6.04 -10.82
N ILE A 35 -3.10 -5.81 -9.50
CA ILE A 35 -4.32 -5.63 -8.71
C ILE A 35 -4.94 -4.24 -8.93
N THR A 36 -4.10 -3.20 -8.93
CA THR A 36 -4.57 -1.81 -8.99
C THR A 36 -4.89 -1.36 -10.41
N GLY A 37 -4.28 -2.00 -11.42
CA GLY A 37 -4.33 -1.61 -12.82
C GLY A 37 -3.40 -0.44 -13.18
N TYR A 38 -2.62 0.08 -12.24
CA TYR A 38 -1.63 1.13 -12.49
C TYR A 38 -0.23 0.52 -12.65
N LEU A 39 0.42 0.82 -13.77
CA LEU A 39 1.79 0.36 -14.01
C LEU A 39 2.76 1.06 -13.05
N GLN A 40 3.90 0.42 -12.77
CA GLN A 40 4.95 1.01 -11.94
C GLN A 40 5.38 2.40 -12.46
N GLU A 41 5.55 2.54 -13.78
CA GLU A 41 5.91 3.80 -14.44
C GLU A 41 4.86 4.91 -14.26
N GLU A 42 3.59 4.53 -14.06
CA GLU A 42 2.52 5.48 -13.77
C GLU A 42 2.46 5.86 -12.30
N ALA A 43 3.03 5.05 -11.42
CA ALA A 43 2.97 5.21 -9.97
C ALA A 43 4.20 5.94 -9.40
N LEU A 44 5.40 5.60 -9.86
CA LEU A 44 6.63 6.13 -9.30
C LEU A 44 6.70 7.67 -9.35
N GLY A 45 7.12 8.28 -8.24
CA GLY A 45 7.24 9.72 -8.08
C GLY A 45 5.92 10.46 -7.82
N LYS A 46 4.77 9.79 -7.94
CA LYS A 46 3.46 10.38 -7.65
C LYS A 46 3.09 10.27 -6.18
N HIS A 47 2.31 11.21 -5.69
CA HIS A 47 1.89 11.22 -4.29
C HIS A 47 0.75 10.21 -4.05
N LEU A 48 1.01 9.18 -3.22
CA LEU A 48 0.14 8.00 -3.10
C LEU A 48 -1.33 8.37 -2.78
N VAL A 49 -1.52 9.18 -1.74
CA VAL A 49 -2.85 9.51 -1.20
C VAL A 49 -3.66 10.40 -2.15
N SER A 50 -3.03 11.35 -2.83
CA SER A 50 -3.77 12.29 -3.69
C SER A 50 -4.12 11.68 -5.03
N GLU A 51 -3.26 10.83 -5.57
CA GLU A 51 -3.38 10.30 -6.93
C GLU A 51 -4.18 9.00 -7.00
N PHE A 52 -4.03 8.11 -6.02
CA PHE A 52 -4.58 6.74 -6.12
C PHE A 52 -5.68 6.43 -5.11
N ILE A 53 -5.78 7.19 -4.02
CA ILE A 53 -6.78 6.96 -2.97
C ILE A 53 -8.00 7.84 -3.22
N VAL A 54 -9.18 7.21 -3.16
CA VAL A 54 -10.47 7.89 -3.30
C VAL A 54 -10.66 8.94 -2.19
N PRO A 55 -11.29 10.09 -2.49
CA PRO A 55 -11.37 11.23 -1.55
C PRO A 55 -11.78 10.87 -0.12
N GLU A 56 -12.72 9.93 0.03
CA GLU A 56 -13.33 9.50 1.28
C GLU A 56 -12.33 8.77 2.19
N LEU A 57 -11.33 8.09 1.63
CA LEU A 57 -10.31 7.33 2.38
C LEU A 57 -9.00 8.11 2.55
N ARG A 58 -8.86 9.28 1.93
CA ARG A 58 -7.59 10.02 1.94
C ARG A 58 -7.12 10.40 3.33
N GLU A 59 -8.04 10.71 4.24
CA GLU A 59 -7.70 11.10 5.60
C GLU A 59 -7.16 9.90 6.39
N SER A 60 -7.89 8.78 6.43
CA SER A 60 -7.45 7.60 7.18
C SER A 60 -6.17 6.99 6.61
N VAL A 61 -6.02 6.91 5.28
CA VAL A 61 -4.77 6.44 4.67
C VAL A 61 -3.61 7.40 5.01
N ARG A 62 -3.83 8.72 4.93
CA ARG A 62 -2.79 9.70 5.28
C ARG A 62 -2.36 9.56 6.74
N GLU A 63 -3.30 9.35 7.65
CA GLU A 63 -3.02 9.13 9.06
C GLU A 63 -2.13 7.90 9.26
N VAL A 64 -2.52 6.74 8.69
CA VAL A 64 -1.74 5.50 8.76
C VAL A 64 -0.31 5.70 8.26
N MET A 65 -0.14 6.35 7.09
CA MET A 65 1.19 6.59 6.53
C MET A 65 1.99 7.59 7.37
N THR A 66 1.35 8.63 7.92
CA THR A 66 2.00 9.64 8.76
C THR A 66 2.46 9.06 10.09
N ASN A 67 1.68 8.16 10.69
CA ASN A 67 2.05 7.45 11.91
C ASN A 67 3.21 6.48 11.64
N ALA A 68 3.15 5.73 10.53
CA ALA A 68 4.27 4.88 10.13
C ALA A 68 5.56 5.68 9.86
N LEU A 69 5.47 6.89 9.31
CA LEU A 69 6.62 7.81 9.17
C LEU A 69 7.19 8.32 10.51
N LYS A 70 6.52 8.06 11.63
CA LYS A 70 7.00 8.35 12.99
C LYS A 70 7.46 7.08 13.72
N GLY A 71 7.39 5.92 13.08
CA GLY A 71 7.69 4.62 13.71
C GLY A 71 6.47 3.94 14.35
N ASP A 72 5.28 4.52 14.26
CA ASP A 72 4.03 3.92 14.73
C ASP A 72 3.37 3.14 13.60
N GLU A 73 3.71 1.86 13.51
CA GLU A 73 3.35 0.97 12.42
C GLU A 73 1.93 0.42 12.59
N LYS A 74 1.23 0.20 11.47
CA LYS A 74 -0.13 -0.35 11.48
C LYS A 74 -0.13 -1.72 10.80
N SER A 75 -0.75 -2.70 11.44
CA SER A 75 -1.00 -4.03 10.87
C SER A 75 -2.48 -4.20 10.54
N ASN A 76 -2.77 -5.00 9.51
CA ASN A 76 -4.11 -5.35 9.04
C ASN A 76 -5.01 -4.13 8.84
N TYR A 77 -4.47 -3.03 8.31
CA TYR A 77 -5.27 -1.89 7.91
C TYR A 77 -6.16 -2.28 6.73
N GLU A 78 -7.46 -2.16 6.91
CA GLU A 78 -8.47 -2.44 5.90
C GLU A 78 -8.54 -1.29 4.90
N LEU A 79 -8.17 -1.57 3.64
CA LEU A 79 -8.20 -0.61 2.55
C LEU A 79 -9.11 -1.10 1.44
N GLU A 80 -10.16 -0.33 1.16
CA GLU A 80 -10.94 -0.45 -0.06
C GLU A 80 -10.29 0.34 -1.18
N PHE A 81 -9.51 -0.36 -2.01
CA PHE A 81 -8.80 0.26 -3.13
C PHE A 81 -9.68 0.27 -4.38
N LYS A 82 -9.89 1.45 -4.96
CA LYS A 82 -10.55 1.60 -6.27
C LYS A 82 -9.52 1.56 -7.39
N THR A 83 -9.57 0.49 -8.18
CA THR A 83 -8.67 0.26 -9.32
C THR A 83 -8.88 1.27 -10.44
N LYS A 84 -7.92 1.31 -11.38
CA LYS A 84 -7.99 2.13 -12.60
C LYS A 84 -9.25 1.85 -13.45
N THR A 85 -9.79 0.64 -13.39
CA THR A 85 -11.02 0.24 -14.09
C THR A 85 -12.29 0.44 -13.26
N ASN A 86 -12.20 1.11 -12.10
CA ASN A 86 -13.26 1.34 -11.12
C ASN A 86 -13.77 0.09 -10.37
N GLU A 87 -13.08 -1.05 -10.46
CA GLU A 87 -13.35 -2.18 -9.56
C GLU A 87 -12.85 -1.89 -8.14
N VAL A 88 -13.59 -2.37 -7.13
CA VAL A 88 -13.17 -2.31 -5.72
C VAL A 88 -12.39 -3.57 -5.36
N ARG A 89 -11.23 -3.37 -4.75
CA ARG A 89 -10.36 -4.40 -4.19
C ARG A 89 -10.25 -4.20 -2.68
N TYR A 90 -10.42 -5.28 -1.94
CA TYR A 90 -10.34 -5.28 -0.49
C TYR A 90 -8.95 -5.76 -0.07
N LEU A 91 -8.15 -4.87 0.52
CA LEU A 91 -6.77 -5.13 0.88
C LEU A 91 -6.59 -5.04 2.40
N LEU A 92 -5.89 -6.03 2.97
CA LEU A 92 -5.34 -5.92 4.33
C LEU A 92 -3.89 -5.49 4.23
N VAL A 93 -3.56 -4.31 4.73
CA VAL A 93 -2.26 -3.67 4.55
C VAL A 93 -1.50 -3.62 5.87
N ASN A 94 -0.26 -4.09 5.85
CA ASN A 94 0.72 -3.81 6.89
C ASN A 94 1.59 -2.64 6.43
N ALA A 95 1.49 -1.50 7.12
CA ALA A 95 2.28 -0.31 6.88
C ALA A 95 3.46 -0.27 7.87
N THR A 96 4.67 -0.45 7.33
CA THR A 96 5.90 -0.60 8.11
C THR A 96 6.90 0.50 7.79
N THR A 97 7.65 0.94 8.81
CA THR A 97 8.62 2.02 8.67
C THR A 97 9.85 1.53 7.91
N ARG A 98 10.27 2.26 6.87
CA ARG A 98 11.52 1.97 6.18
C ARG A 98 12.64 2.86 6.72
N LYS A 99 13.76 2.24 7.11
CA LYS A 99 14.93 2.94 7.65
C LYS A 99 16.18 2.67 6.82
N ASP A 100 17.08 3.65 6.76
CA ASP A 100 18.41 3.48 6.18
C ASP A 100 19.38 2.76 7.16
N ALA A 101 20.61 2.51 6.72
CA ALA A 101 21.65 1.87 7.55
C ALA A 101 22.07 2.70 8.78
N LYS A 102 21.68 3.98 8.85
CA LYS A 102 21.92 4.89 9.97
C LYS A 102 20.68 5.01 10.88
N ASN A 103 19.66 4.18 10.65
CA ASN A 103 18.39 4.16 11.39
C ASN A 103 17.52 5.43 11.17
N ASN A 104 17.79 6.22 10.12
CA ASN A 104 16.92 7.33 9.74
C ASN A 104 15.69 6.78 9.02
N ILE A 105 14.51 7.34 9.31
CA ILE A 105 13.29 7.01 8.58
C ILE A 105 13.39 7.61 7.16
N ILE A 106 13.23 6.75 6.15
CA ILE A 106 13.34 7.10 4.72
C ILE A 106 12.05 6.79 3.95
N GLY A 107 10.97 6.43 4.63
CA GLY A 107 9.69 6.13 4.02
C GLY A 107 8.89 5.06 4.74
N VAL A 108 7.90 4.52 4.04
CA VAL A 108 7.00 3.47 4.52
C VAL A 108 6.85 2.43 3.41
N VAL A 109 6.80 1.15 3.79
CA VAL A 109 6.45 0.05 2.89
C VAL A 109 5.12 -0.55 3.34
N GLY A 110 4.18 -0.62 2.39
CA GLY A 110 2.93 -1.36 2.49
C GLY A 110 3.10 -2.74 1.88
N VAL A 111 2.85 -3.78 2.67
CA VAL A 111 2.66 -5.15 2.15
C VAL A 111 1.20 -5.49 2.36
N ALA A 112 0.51 -5.84 1.28
CA ALA A 112 -0.91 -6.12 1.32
C ALA A 112 -1.23 -7.60 1.08
N GLN A 113 -2.40 -8.01 1.55
CA GLN A 113 -3.08 -9.22 1.13
C GLN A 113 -4.38 -8.82 0.43
N ASP A 114 -4.60 -9.32 -0.79
CA ASP A 114 -5.90 -9.19 -1.46
C ASP A 114 -6.87 -10.23 -0.88
N VAL A 115 -7.91 -9.72 -0.25
CA VAL A 115 -8.98 -10.50 0.39
C VAL A 115 -10.32 -10.27 -0.31
N THR A 116 -10.31 -9.72 -1.53
CA THR A 116 -11.53 -9.40 -2.30
C THR A 116 -12.47 -10.60 -2.44
N GLU A 117 -11.93 -11.78 -2.77
CA GLU A 117 -12.75 -12.99 -2.91
C GLU A 117 -13.35 -13.43 -1.57
N SER A 118 -12.56 -13.38 -0.50
CA SER A 118 -12.98 -13.69 0.87
C SER A 118 -14.00 -12.70 1.41
N THR A 119 -13.96 -11.43 1.00
CA THR A 119 -14.99 -10.45 1.36
C THR A 119 -16.27 -10.70 0.58
N LYS A 120 -16.17 -10.92 -0.74
CA LYS A 120 -17.33 -11.20 -1.60
C LYS A 120 -18.06 -12.49 -1.24
N ASN A 121 -17.35 -13.50 -0.75
CA ASN A 121 -17.95 -14.77 -0.30
C ASN A 121 -18.41 -14.73 1.17
N GLY A 122 -18.19 -13.63 1.89
CA GLY A 122 -18.60 -13.43 3.28
C GLY A 122 -17.71 -14.08 4.34
N SER A 123 -16.55 -14.64 3.98
CA SER A 123 -15.60 -15.26 4.92
C SER A 123 -14.79 -14.22 5.70
N ILE A 124 -14.57 -13.04 5.12
CA ILE A 124 -13.99 -11.88 5.78
C ILE A 124 -15.02 -10.76 5.75
N ARG A 125 -15.20 -10.07 6.88
CA ARG A 125 -16.02 -8.86 6.95
C ARG A 125 -15.09 -7.70 7.16
N PHE A 126 -15.08 -6.77 6.21
CA PHE A 126 -14.49 -5.46 6.41
C PHE A 126 -15.40 -4.73 7.40
N VAL A 127 -14.82 -4.26 8.49
CA VAL A 127 -15.54 -3.46 9.47
C VAL A 127 -15.56 -2.04 8.95
N ASP A 128 -16.75 -1.53 8.65
CA ASP A 128 -16.97 -0.10 8.51
C ASP A 128 -16.62 0.54 9.87
N GLU A 129 -15.39 1.02 10.06
CA GLU A 129 -15.10 2.04 11.07
C GLU A 129 -15.68 3.37 10.60
N LEU A 130 -17.02 3.44 10.58
CA LEU A 130 -17.77 4.68 10.73
C LEU A 130 -18.32 4.69 12.15
N ALA A 131 -17.51 5.20 13.08
CA ALA A 131 -17.95 5.66 14.39
C ALA A 131 -17.34 7.04 14.67
#